data_AF-A0A401RKC3-F1
#
_entry.id   AF-A0A401RKC3-F1
#
_cell.length_a   1.000
_cell.length_b   1.000
_cell.length_c   1.000
_cell.angle_alpha   90.00
_cell.angle_beta   90.00
_cell.angle_gamma   90.00
#
_symmetry.space_group_name_H-M   'P 1'
#
loop_
_entity.id
_entity.type
_entity.pdbx_description
1 polymer ?
#
loop_
_entity_poly.entity_id
_entity_poly.type
_entity_poly.pdbx_seq_one_letter_code
_entity_poly.pdbx_strand_id
1 'polypeptide(L)'
;TYLEEEMVRDLQRCSYRKDLYQKMNKVDPEAPTEQEHRQAGVTKVRYMQWREMISSTATLGFRIEGITMDNGVVLKDFKQTRTKEQIIATLIRFTDGCPLILKAYENRLNAIKEALLQSPFFRCHE
;
A
#
# COMPACT_ATOMS: atom_id res chain seq x y z
N THR A 1 3.82 -1.68 3.86
CA THR A 1 3.64 -1.94 5.28
C THR A 1 4.57 -3.03 5.71
N TYR A 2 5.43 -2.68 6.66
CA TYR A 2 6.48 -3.48 7.27
C TYR A 2 6.36 -3.36 8.79
N LEU A 3 6.92 -4.30 9.53
CA LEU A 3 6.99 -4.22 11.00
C LEU A 3 8.24 -3.42 11.41
N GLU A 4 8.16 -2.65 12.50
CA GLU A 4 9.31 -1.89 13.02
C GLU A 4 10.51 -2.79 13.33
N GLU A 5 10.25 -4.01 13.84
CA GLU A 5 11.31 -4.98 14.08
C GLU A 5 12.01 -5.46 12.79
N GLU A 6 11.29 -5.53 11.66
CA GLU A 6 11.92 -5.81 10.37
C GLU A 6 12.85 -4.66 9.96
N MET A 7 12.52 -3.41 10.30
CA MET A 7 13.42 -2.28 10.05
C MET A 7 14.73 -2.39 10.82
N VAL A 8 14.65 -2.68 12.12
CA VAL A 8 15.83 -2.78 12.99
C VAL A 8 16.78 -3.89 12.51
N ARG A 9 16.22 -5.05 12.15
CA ARG A 9 16.99 -6.20 11.63
C ARG A 9 17.64 -5.91 10.27
N ASP A 10 16.92 -5.24 9.36
CA ASP A 10 17.45 -4.90 8.04
C ASP A 10 18.49 -3.77 8.09
N LEU A 11 18.33 -2.80 9.01
CA LEU A 11 19.34 -1.77 9.28
C LEU A 11 20.65 -2.39 9.80
N GLN A 12 20.57 -3.45 10.60
CA GLN A 12 21.76 -4.17 11.09
C GLN A 12 22.45 -4.99 10.01
N ARG A 13 21.73 -5.48 8.99
CA ARG A 13 22.27 -6.36 7.94
C ARG A 13 22.65 -5.66 6.64
N CYS A 14 22.15 -4.44 6.37
CA CYS A 14 22.45 -3.63 5.17
C CYS A 14 22.49 -4.43 3.85
N SER A 15 21.59 -5.41 3.68
CA SER A 15 21.59 -6.26 2.49
C SER A 15 20.90 -5.55 1.32
N TYR A 16 21.67 -5.13 0.33
CA TYR A 16 21.16 -4.57 -0.90
C TYR A 16 20.50 -5.65 -1.77
N ARG A 17 19.33 -5.31 -2.32
CA ARG A 17 18.52 -6.20 -3.15
C ARG A 17 18.32 -5.65 -4.55
N LYS A 18 18.84 -6.39 -5.54
CA LYS A 18 18.72 -6.05 -6.96
C LYS A 18 17.28 -6.09 -7.47
N ASP A 19 16.48 -7.05 -7.00
CA ASP A 19 15.09 -7.20 -7.44
C ASP A 19 14.20 -6.03 -6.99
N LEU A 20 14.44 -5.49 -5.79
CA LEU A 20 13.73 -4.33 -5.27
C LEU A 20 14.13 -3.05 -6.00
N TYR A 21 15.41 -2.90 -6.32
CA TYR A 21 15.90 -1.80 -7.13
C TYR A 21 15.26 -1.79 -8.51
N GLN A 22 15.25 -2.93 -9.21
CA GLN A 22 14.61 -3.06 -10.52
C GLN A 22 13.12 -2.69 -10.47
N LYS A 23 12.41 -3.11 -9.42
CA LYS A 23 11.00 -2.73 -9.21
C LYS A 23 10.82 -1.24 -8.95
N MET A 24 11.70 -0.62 -8.14
CA MET A 24 11.68 0.82 -7.86
C MET A 24 11.96 1.62 -9.13
N ASN A 25 13.08 1.33 -9.78
CA ASN A 25 13.53 2.00 -11.00
C ASN A 25 12.55 1.87 -12.17
N LYS A 26 11.82 0.74 -12.27
CA LYS A 26 10.78 0.55 -13.28
C LYS A 26 9.58 1.49 -13.08
N VAL A 27 9.26 1.83 -11.84
CA VAL A 27 8.12 2.69 -11.50
C VAL A 27 8.52 4.15 -11.54
N ASP A 28 9.71 4.46 -11.03
CA ASP A 28 10.27 5.80 -10.97
C ASP A 28 11.81 5.71 -11.06
N PRO A 29 12.40 6.02 -12.23
CA PRO A 29 13.85 5.97 -12.43
C PRO A 29 14.63 6.98 -11.58
N GLU A 30 13.98 8.05 -11.10
CA GLU A 30 14.62 9.11 -10.31
C GLU A 30 14.50 8.84 -8.79
N ALA A 31 13.77 7.81 -8.39
CA ALA A 31 13.58 7.46 -6.98
C ALA A 31 14.83 6.87 -6.28
N PRO A 32 15.65 6.02 -6.92
CA PRO A 32 16.89 5.54 -6.33
C PRO A 32 17.94 6.67 -6.25
N THR A 33 18.78 6.63 -5.22
CA THR A 33 19.93 7.53 -5.08
C THR A 33 21.07 7.12 -6.01
N GLU A 34 22.02 8.02 -6.27
CA GLU A 34 23.23 7.70 -7.06
C GLU A 34 24.01 6.48 -6.52
N GLN A 35 24.04 6.31 -5.19
CA GLN A 35 24.66 5.14 -4.58
C GLN A 35 23.89 3.85 -4.91
N GLU A 36 22.55 3.88 -4.82
CA GLU A 36 21.70 2.73 -5.13
C GLU A 36 21.76 2.36 -6.62
N HIS A 37 21.89 3.35 -7.52
CA HIS A 37 22.16 3.12 -8.93
C HIS A 37 23.52 2.44 -9.14
N ARG A 38 24.59 2.96 -8.53
CA ARG A 38 25.93 2.35 -8.63
C ARG A 38 25.97 0.91 -8.13
N GLN A 39 25.21 0.60 -7.09
CA GLN A 39 25.12 -0.75 -6.54
C GLN A 39 24.07 -1.64 -7.22
N ALA A 40 23.24 -1.05 -8.10
CA ALA A 40 22.08 -1.68 -8.72
C ALA A 40 21.18 -2.39 -7.69
N GLY A 41 21.00 -1.78 -6.51
CA GLY A 41 20.36 -2.41 -5.36
C GLY A 41 19.83 -1.38 -4.37
N VAL A 42 18.73 -1.72 -3.69
CA VAL A 42 18.17 -0.94 -2.57
C VAL A 42 17.95 -1.87 -1.38
N THR A 43 17.95 -1.34 -0.16
CA THR A 43 17.59 -2.15 1.02
C THR A 43 16.08 -2.40 1.05
N LYS A 44 15.64 -3.46 1.73
CA LYS A 44 14.20 -3.77 1.86
C LYS A 44 13.46 -2.62 2.57
N VAL A 45 13.99 -2.10 3.68
CA VAL A 45 13.41 -0.95 4.40
C VAL A 45 13.23 0.25 3.48
N ARG A 46 14.28 0.64 2.76
CA ARG A 46 14.25 1.78 1.84
C ARG A 46 13.21 1.62 0.74
N TYR A 47 13.11 0.42 0.16
CA TYR A 47 12.07 0.10 -0.82
C TYR A 47 10.66 0.21 -0.22
N MET A 48 10.47 -0.30 1.00
CA MET A 48 9.17 -0.31 1.64
C MET A 48 8.71 1.11 2.03
N GLN A 49 9.61 1.95 2.53
CA GLN A 49 9.35 3.37 2.78
C GLN A 49 8.96 4.11 1.50
N TRP A 50 9.71 3.91 0.41
CA TRP A 50 9.37 4.50 -0.89
C TRP A 50 7.99 4.04 -1.36
N ARG A 51 7.70 2.73 -1.29
CA ARG A 51 6.39 2.15 -1.63
C ARG A 51 5.25 2.80 -0.86
N GLU A 52 5.44 3.10 0.42
CA GLU A 52 4.42 3.75 1.25
C GLU A 52 4.19 5.20 0.82
N MET A 53 5.26 5.95 0.52
CA MET A 53 5.21 7.35 0.09
C MET A 53 4.55 7.55 -1.29
N ILE A 54 4.75 6.62 -2.22
CA ILE A 54 4.14 6.72 -3.57
C ILE A 54 2.69 6.23 -3.60
N SER A 55 2.21 5.62 -2.52
CA SER A 55 0.84 5.15 -2.37
C SER A 55 0.04 6.01 -1.40
N SER A 56 -1.24 5.67 -1.21
CA SER A 56 -2.11 6.28 -0.20
C SER A 56 -1.77 5.83 1.24
N THR A 57 -0.88 4.85 1.46
CA THR A 57 -0.59 4.32 2.81
C THR A 57 -0.08 5.42 3.74
N ALA A 58 0.87 6.25 3.30
CA ALA A 58 1.44 7.30 4.14
C ALA A 58 0.47 8.44 4.48
N THR A 59 -0.53 8.72 3.63
CA THR A 59 -1.44 9.86 3.80
C THR A 59 -2.83 9.49 4.30
N LEU A 60 -3.31 8.29 3.97
CA LEU A 60 -4.67 7.82 4.26
C LEU A 60 -4.70 6.54 5.12
N GLY A 61 -3.54 5.94 5.42
CA GLY A 61 -3.45 4.75 6.27
C GLY A 61 -3.84 3.43 5.60
N PHE A 62 -4.17 3.44 4.31
CA PHE A 62 -4.45 2.24 3.51
C PHE A 62 -4.04 2.45 2.05
N ARG A 63 -4.07 1.37 1.25
CA ARG A 63 -3.93 1.45 -0.22
C ARG A 63 -4.72 0.33 -0.89
N ILE A 64 -5.11 0.55 -2.13
CA ILE A 64 -5.75 -0.48 -2.96
C ILE A 64 -4.65 -1.36 -3.56
N GLU A 65 -4.69 -2.67 -3.31
CA GLU A 65 -3.72 -3.63 -3.87
C GLU A 65 -4.18 -4.20 -5.21
N GLY A 66 -5.48 -4.44 -5.35
CA GLY A 66 -6.05 -5.02 -6.55
C GLY A 66 -7.57 -5.08 -6.49
N ILE A 67 -8.18 -5.15 -7.67
CA ILE A 67 -9.62 -5.26 -7.86
C ILE A 67 -9.87 -6.37 -8.87
N THR A 68 -10.85 -7.23 -8.57
CA THR A 68 -11.40 -8.19 -9.54
C THR A 68 -12.84 -7.78 -9.80
N MET A 69 -13.13 -7.46 -11.05
CA MET A 69 -14.47 -7.07 -11.50
C MET A 69 -15.35 -8.31 -11.73
N ASP A 70 -16.66 -8.11 -11.76
CA ASP A 70 -17.67 -9.14 -12.03
C ASP A 70 -17.48 -9.84 -13.38
N ASN A 71 -17.00 -9.11 -14.39
CA ASN A 71 -16.65 -9.63 -15.71
C ASN A 71 -15.31 -10.39 -15.74
N GLY A 72 -14.66 -10.62 -14.59
CA GLY A 72 -13.39 -11.33 -14.46
C GLY A 72 -12.14 -10.50 -14.74
N VAL A 73 -12.26 -9.22 -15.09
CA VAL A 73 -11.10 -8.33 -15.27
C VAL A 73 -10.41 -8.09 -13.93
N VAL A 74 -9.10 -8.36 -13.88
CA VAL A 74 -8.27 -8.15 -12.70
C VAL A 74 -7.36 -6.95 -12.90
N LEU A 75 -7.54 -5.93 -12.07
CA LEU A 75 -6.70 -4.73 -12.02
C LEU A 75 -5.77 -4.83 -10.81
N LYS A 76 -4.46 -4.69 -11.02
CA LYS A 76 -3.45 -4.74 -9.94
C LYS A 76 -2.49 -3.55 -9.92
N ASP A 77 -2.61 -2.65 -10.90
CA ASP A 77 -1.67 -1.53 -11.03
C ASP A 77 -2.19 -0.28 -10.33
N PHE A 78 -2.12 -0.30 -9.00
CA PHE A 78 -2.52 0.80 -8.12
C PHE A 78 -1.31 1.39 -7.37
N LYS A 79 -0.08 1.13 -7.83
CA LYS A 79 1.15 1.47 -7.12
C LYS A 79 1.29 2.97 -6.84
N GLN A 80 0.72 3.80 -7.72
CA GLN A 80 0.74 5.27 -7.63
C GLN A 80 -0.63 5.87 -7.30
N THR A 81 -1.61 5.04 -6.90
CA THR A 81 -2.94 5.51 -6.47
C THR A 81 -2.83 6.06 -5.05
N ARG A 82 -2.70 7.39 -4.95
CA ARG A 82 -2.33 8.09 -3.72
C ARG A 82 -3.36 9.12 -3.28
N THR A 83 -3.93 9.91 -4.20
CA THR A 83 -4.82 11.01 -3.80
C THR A 83 -6.20 10.51 -3.41
N LYS A 84 -6.91 11.30 -2.61
CA LYS A 84 -8.28 10.98 -2.18
C LYS A 84 -9.20 10.82 -3.39
N GLU A 85 -9.03 11.66 -4.40
CA GLU A 85 -9.81 11.67 -5.64
C GLU A 85 -9.57 10.39 -6.45
N GLN A 86 -8.31 9.96 -6.58
CA GLN A 86 -7.98 8.70 -7.26
C GLN A 86 -8.59 7.48 -6.55
N ILE A 87 -8.57 7.48 -5.21
CA ILE A 87 -9.17 6.43 -4.40
C ILE A 87 -10.69 6.41 -4.57
N ILE A 88 -11.35 7.56 -4.46
CA ILE A 88 -12.80 7.69 -4.66
C ILE A 88 -13.19 7.21 -6.06
N ALA A 89 -12.49 7.67 -7.11
CA ALA A 89 -12.74 7.25 -8.48
C ALA A 89 -12.59 5.74 -8.65
N THR A 90 -11.60 5.13 -7.99
CA THR A 90 -11.37 3.68 -8.03
C THR A 90 -12.49 2.91 -7.34
N LEU A 91 -12.95 3.38 -6.17
CA LEU A 91 -14.06 2.76 -5.43
C LEU A 91 -15.38 2.89 -6.19
N ILE A 92 -15.66 4.06 -6.78
CA ILE A 92 -16.85 4.28 -7.62
C ILE A 92 -16.82 3.32 -8.81
N ARG A 93 -15.69 3.21 -9.49
CA ARG A 93 -15.53 2.27 -10.61
C ARG A 93 -15.76 0.82 -10.17
N PHE A 94 -15.25 0.43 -9.01
CA PHE A 94 -15.41 -0.93 -8.48
C PHE A 94 -16.88 -1.27 -8.18
N THR A 95 -17.64 -0.31 -7.67
CA THR A 95 -19.05 -0.51 -7.33
C THR A 95 -20.02 -0.15 -8.45
N ASP A 96 -19.50 0.18 -9.65
CA ASP A 96 -20.27 0.74 -10.77
C ASP A 96 -21.15 1.95 -10.36
N GLY A 97 -20.66 2.74 -9.40
CA GLY A 97 -21.39 3.87 -8.83
C GLY A 97 -22.70 3.52 -8.09
N CYS A 98 -23.00 2.23 -7.85
CA CYS A 98 -24.26 1.80 -7.24
C CYS A 98 -24.40 2.28 -5.78
N PRO A 99 -25.37 3.18 -5.46
CA PRO A 99 -25.49 3.77 -4.13
C PRO A 99 -25.80 2.74 -3.03
N LEU A 100 -26.56 1.69 -3.37
CA LEU A 100 -26.92 0.63 -2.42
C LEU A 100 -25.68 -0.17 -1.98
N ILE A 101 -24.78 -0.50 -2.92
CA ILE A 101 -23.54 -1.22 -2.64
C ILE A 101 -22.60 -0.34 -1.81
N LEU A 102 -22.45 0.94 -2.19
CA LEU A 102 -21.65 1.90 -1.44
C LEU A 102 -22.14 2.03 0.01
N LYS A 103 -23.45 2.13 0.21
CA LYS A 103 -24.04 2.22 1.55
C LYS A 103 -23.82 0.94 2.37
N ALA A 104 -23.91 -0.22 1.73
CA ALA A 104 -23.64 -1.51 2.39
C ALA A 104 -22.18 -1.60 2.88
N TYR A 105 -21.21 -1.20 2.04
CA TYR A 105 -19.80 -1.15 2.43
C TYR A 105 -19.55 -0.15 3.57
N GLU A 106 -20.10 1.06 3.48
CA GLU A 106 -19.97 2.07 4.54
C GLU A 106 -20.49 1.54 5.88
N ASN A 107 -21.71 0.97 5.89
CA ASN A 107 -22.30 0.38 7.08
C ASN A 107 -21.42 -0.75 7.65
N ARG A 108 -20.87 -1.61 6.78
CA ARG A 108 -19.99 -2.70 7.21
C ARG A 108 -18.68 -2.18 7.80
N LEU A 109 -18.07 -1.16 7.21
CA LEU A 109 -16.86 -0.53 7.73
C LEU A 109 -17.09 0.12 9.10
N ASN A 110 -18.23 0.79 9.28
CA ASN A 110 -18.61 1.33 10.59
C ASN A 110 -18.77 0.22 11.64
N ALA A 111 -19.43 -0.89 11.28
CA ALA A 111 -19.55 -2.05 12.19
C ALA A 111 -18.19 -2.66 12.55
N ILE A 112 -17.26 -2.76 11.59
CA ILE A 112 -15.88 -3.23 11.84
C ILE A 112 -15.17 -2.26 12.79
N LYS A 113 -15.26 -0.95 12.55
CA LYS A 113 -14.66 0.07 13.41
C LYS A 113 -15.13 -0.07 14.86
N GLU A 114 -16.44 -0.19 15.08
CA GLU A 114 -16.99 -0.37 16.43
C GLU A 114 -16.48 -1.66 17.10
N ALA A 115 -16.41 -2.76 16.36
CA ALA A 115 -15.87 -4.02 16.87
C ALA A 115 -14.37 -3.91 17.23
N LEU A 116 -13.58 -3.20 16.42
CA LEU A 116 -12.15 -3.00 16.67
C LEU A 116 -11.90 -2.12 17.90
N LEU A 117 -12.71 -1.07 18.13
CA LEU A 117 -12.59 -0.21 19.32
C LEU A 117 -12.79 -0.97 20.65
N GLN A 118 -13.64 -1.99 20.63
CA GLN A 118 -13.93 -2.83 21.79
C GLN A 118 -13.03 -4.06 21.92
N SER A 119 -12.24 -4.38 20.88
CA SER A 119 -11.42 -5.60 20.85
C SER A 119 -10.16 -5.47 21.71
N PRO A 120 -10.00 -6.29 22.78
CA PRO A 120 -8.76 -6.31 23.56
C PRO A 120 -7.58 -6.82 22.73
N PHE A 121 -7.83 -7.75 21.81
CA PHE A 121 -6.81 -8.25 20.89
C PHE A 121 -6.26 -7.11 20.04
N PHE A 122 -7.15 -6.36 19.37
CA PHE A 122 -6.73 -5.27 18.48
C PHE A 122 -6.00 -4.15 19.24
N ARG A 123 -6.40 -3.86 20.49
CA ARG A 123 -5.72 -2.85 21.31
C ARG A 123 -4.28 -3.21 21.67
N CYS A 124 -3.97 -4.50 21.74
CA CYS A 124 -2.67 -4.99 22.17
C CYS A 124 -1.82 -5.58 21.04
N HIS A 125 -2.24 -5.46 19.78
CA HIS A 125 -1.54 -5.99 18.63
C HIS A 125 -1.38 -4.90 17.57
N GLU A 126 -0.12 -4.61 17.26
CA GLU A 126 0.30 -3.75 16.15
C GLU A 126 0.83 -4.60 14.99
#